data_AF-A0A0V9UNX5-F1
#
_entry.id   AF-A0A0V9UNX5-F1
#
_cell.length_a   1.000
_cell.length_b   1.000
_cell.length_c   1.000
_cell.angle_alpha   90.00
_cell.angle_beta   90.00
_cell.angle_gamma   90.00
#
_symmetry.space_group_name_H-M   'P 1'
#
loop_
_entity.id
_entity.type
_entity.pdbx_description
1 polymer ?
#
loop_
_entity_poly.entity_id
_entity_poly.type
_entity_poly.pdbx_seq_one_letter_code
_entity_poly.pdbx_strand_id
1 'polypeptide(L)'
;MKERDPTQNAEHFHYKNSRDHVLHDMAVNGWANQSGGDTESHVGQFWRISTSVDELAEVVGAFEREIEAAGLTDPTELIGNWLLCELDTADIVVMEYHSERGLLEDFENLTTAYKSWLEDQTETGDE
;
A
#
# COMPACT_ATOMS: atom_id res chain seq x y z
N MET A 1 29.13 -14.74 -17.89
CA MET A 1 28.38 -14.03 -16.84
C MET A 1 26.94 -14.00 -17.30
N LYS A 2 26.04 -14.73 -16.64
CA LYS A 2 24.61 -14.61 -16.94
C LYS A 2 24.12 -13.33 -16.27
N GLU A 3 23.64 -12.39 -17.06
CA GLU A 3 22.92 -11.21 -16.56
C GLU A 3 21.77 -11.72 -15.69
N ARG A 4 21.73 -11.29 -14.43
CA ARG A 4 20.58 -11.53 -13.57
C ARG A 4 19.47 -10.65 -14.11
N ASP A 5 18.41 -11.28 -14.58
CA ASP A 5 17.18 -10.61 -14.93
C ASP A 5 16.58 -10.01 -13.64
N PRO A 6 16.46 -8.67 -13.51
CA PRO A 6 15.96 -8.04 -12.30
C PRO A 6 14.49 -8.34 -12.01
N THR A 7 13.78 -9.04 -12.91
CA THR A 7 12.36 -9.40 -12.74
C THR A 7 12.14 -10.71 -11.96
N GLN A 8 13.20 -11.46 -11.61
CA GLN A 8 13.04 -12.78 -10.97
C GLN A 8 12.73 -12.77 -9.46
N ASN A 9 12.48 -11.61 -8.86
CA ASN A 9 12.04 -11.49 -7.46
C ASN A 9 10.77 -10.64 -7.34
N ALA A 10 9.90 -10.64 -8.36
CA ALA A 10 8.54 -10.15 -8.16
C ALA A 10 7.83 -11.16 -7.24
N GLU A 11 7.73 -10.83 -5.96
CA GLU A 11 6.79 -11.50 -5.07
C GLU A 11 5.42 -11.47 -5.78
N HIS A 12 4.82 -12.65 -5.97
CA HIS A 12 3.51 -12.74 -6.63
C HIS A 12 2.46 -12.24 -5.65
N PHE A 13 2.26 -10.94 -5.60
CA PHE A 13 1.16 -10.34 -4.85
C PHE A 13 -0.18 -10.67 -5.50
N HIS A 14 -1.19 -10.83 -4.64
CA HIS A 14 -2.55 -11.06 -5.06
C HIS A 14 -3.35 -9.75 -5.01
N TYR A 15 -3.70 -9.24 -6.19
CA TYR A 15 -4.50 -8.03 -6.36
C TYR A 15 -5.92 -8.38 -6.83
N LYS A 16 -6.90 -7.60 -6.35
CA LYS A 16 -8.30 -7.77 -6.78
C LYS A 16 -8.55 -7.25 -8.20
N ASN A 17 -7.86 -6.18 -8.60
CA ASN A 17 -7.99 -5.54 -9.91
C ASN A 17 -6.73 -4.70 -10.23
N SER A 18 -6.66 -4.14 -11.44
CA SER A 18 -5.53 -3.33 -11.90
C SER A 18 -5.29 -2.05 -11.09
N ARG A 19 -6.36 -1.40 -10.61
CA ARG A 19 -6.25 -0.20 -9.77
C ARG A 19 -5.51 -0.51 -8.47
N ASP A 20 -5.87 -1.62 -7.80
CA ASP A 20 -5.27 -2.01 -6.53
C ASP A 20 -3.77 -2.34 -6.68
N HIS A 21 -3.37 -2.89 -7.83
CA HIS A 21 -1.96 -3.10 -8.19
C HIS A 21 -1.21 -1.76 -8.31
N VAL A 22 -1.74 -0.81 -9.08
CA VAL A 22 -1.11 0.52 -9.23
C VAL A 22 -1.05 1.27 -7.90
N LEU A 23 -2.10 1.20 -7.07
CA LEU A 23 -2.10 1.83 -5.74
C LEU A 23 -1.01 1.25 -4.83
N HIS A 24 -0.74 -0.06 -4.91
CA HIS A 24 0.35 -0.69 -4.16
C HIS A 24 1.72 -0.25 -4.68
N ASP A 25 1.91 -0.21 -6.00
CA ASP A 25 3.12 0.34 -6.62
C ASP A 25 3.36 1.80 -6.20
N MET A 26 2.31 2.62 -6.19
CA MET A 26 2.37 3.99 -5.67
C MET A 26 2.82 4.03 -4.21
N ALA A 27 2.28 3.14 -3.36
CA ALA A 27 2.60 3.09 -1.94
C ALA A 27 4.07 2.74 -1.69
N VAL A 28 4.57 1.66 -2.31
CA VAL A 28 5.94 1.17 -2.10
C VAL A 28 7.01 2.06 -2.73
N ASN A 29 6.66 2.80 -3.79
CA ASN A 29 7.54 3.77 -4.44
C ASN A 29 7.45 5.19 -3.85
N GLY A 30 6.85 5.33 -2.67
CA GLY A 30 6.94 6.56 -1.86
C GLY A 30 5.89 7.64 -2.18
N TRP A 31 4.82 7.29 -2.89
CA TRP A 31 3.68 8.21 -3.10
C TRP A 31 2.70 8.24 -1.90
N ALA A 32 2.77 7.24 -1.02
CA ALA A 32 1.94 7.19 0.17
C ALA A 32 2.13 8.44 1.04
N ASN A 33 1.02 9.03 1.50
CA ASN A 33 1.09 10.18 2.40
C ASN A 33 1.70 9.76 3.75
N GLN A 34 1.35 8.56 4.23
CA GLN A 34 1.90 7.93 5.43
C GLN A 34 1.90 6.41 5.30
N SER A 35 2.82 5.76 6.02
CA SER A 35 2.92 4.31 6.14
C SER A 35 3.20 3.90 7.59
N GLY A 36 2.94 2.64 7.91
CA GLY A 36 3.20 2.03 9.20
C GLY A 36 3.06 0.52 9.14
N GLY A 37 3.27 -0.15 10.28
CA GLY A 37 3.15 -1.60 10.36
C GLY A 37 4.44 -2.35 10.04
N ASP A 38 4.27 -3.66 9.94
CA ASP A 38 5.26 -4.65 9.55
C ASP A 38 4.49 -5.87 9.01
N THR A 39 4.97 -6.50 7.95
CA THR A 39 4.34 -7.70 7.36
C THR A 39 4.24 -8.86 8.35
N GLU A 40 5.12 -8.94 9.35
CA GLU A 40 5.07 -9.96 10.41
C GLU A 40 4.02 -9.66 11.49
N SER A 41 3.53 -8.42 11.55
CA SER A 41 2.51 -8.02 12.51
C SER A 41 1.11 -8.47 12.08
N HIS A 42 0.21 -8.67 13.05
CA HIS A 42 -1.17 -9.07 12.77
C HIS A 42 -2.00 -8.03 12.00
N VAL A 43 -1.51 -6.78 11.90
CA VAL A 43 -2.11 -5.71 11.11
C VAL A 43 -1.47 -5.54 9.73
N GLY A 44 -0.37 -6.27 9.46
CA GLY A 44 0.41 -6.16 8.24
C GLY A 44 1.18 -4.85 8.10
N GLN A 45 1.78 -4.66 6.93
CA GLN A 45 2.33 -3.38 6.50
C GLN A 45 1.20 -2.57 5.85
N PHE A 46 1.04 -1.30 6.19
CA PHE A 46 -0.08 -0.50 5.70
C PHE A 46 0.31 0.92 5.29
N TRP A 47 -0.47 1.48 4.36
CA TRP A 47 -0.27 2.81 3.79
C TRP A 47 -1.60 3.52 3.57
N ARG A 48 -1.57 4.85 3.70
CA ARG A 48 -2.68 5.68 3.25
C ARG A 48 -2.28 6.51 2.04
N ILE A 49 -3.16 6.57 1.05
CA ILE A 49 -3.04 7.40 -0.15
C ILE A 49 -4.32 8.21 -0.30
N SER A 50 -4.18 9.51 -0.43
CA SER A 50 -5.23 10.42 -0.88
C SER A 50 -4.73 11.08 -2.17
N THR A 51 -5.47 10.87 -3.26
CA THR A 51 -5.18 11.46 -4.56
C THR A 51 -6.36 12.32 -4.97
N SER A 52 -6.11 13.61 -5.17
CA SER A 52 -7.08 14.56 -5.69
C SER A 52 -7.10 14.59 -7.23
N VAL A 53 -8.13 15.24 -7.80
CA VAL A 53 -8.22 15.47 -9.25
C VAL A 53 -7.03 16.29 -9.76
N ASP A 54 -6.55 17.25 -8.96
CA ASP A 54 -5.46 18.14 -9.35
C ASP A 54 -4.10 17.42 -9.36
N GLU A 55 -3.94 16.37 -8.55
CA GLU A 55 -2.73 15.53 -8.48
C GLU A 55 -2.70 14.45 -9.56
N LEU A 56 -3.84 14.12 -10.19
CA LEU A 56 -3.94 12.97 -11.10
C LEU A 56 -2.93 13.05 -12.25
N ALA A 57 -2.72 14.23 -12.84
CA ALA A 57 -1.77 14.39 -13.93
C ALA A 57 -0.32 14.10 -13.49
N GLU A 58 0.03 14.45 -12.26
CA GLU A 58 1.34 14.16 -11.68
C GLU A 58 1.50 12.67 -11.39
N VAL A 59 0.47 12.04 -10.80
CA VAL A 59 0.42 10.59 -10.55
C VAL A 59 0.61 9.82 -11.85
N VAL A 60 -0.15 10.14 -12.89
CA VAL A 60 -0.07 9.46 -14.19
C VAL A 60 1.32 9.61 -14.81
N GLY A 61 1.94 10.78 -14.70
CA GLY A 61 3.31 11.00 -15.20
C GLY A 61 4.38 10.25 -14.40
N ALA A 62 4.19 10.11 -13.09
CA ALA A 62 5.14 9.42 -12.21
C ALA A 62 5.05 7.89 -12.32
N PHE A 63 3.85 7.35 -12.60
CA PHE A 63 3.54 5.92 -12.58
C PHE A 63 3.04 5.39 -13.94
N GLU A 64 3.40 6.04 -15.05
CA GLU A 64 2.96 5.66 -16.39
C GLU A 64 3.25 4.19 -16.70
N ARG A 65 4.48 3.73 -16.36
CA ARG A 65 4.91 2.36 -16.62
C ARG A 65 4.11 1.35 -15.80
N GLU A 66 3.86 1.63 -14.52
CA GLU A 66 3.10 0.79 -13.60
C GLU A 66 1.62 0.71 -14.01
N ILE A 67 1.03 1.84 -14.44
CA ILE A 67 -0.32 1.91 -15.01
C ILE A 67 -0.44 1.03 -16.26
N GLU A 68 0.50 1.14 -17.19
CA GLU A 68 0.54 0.32 -18.41
C GLU A 68 0.74 -1.16 -18.10
N ALA A 69 1.66 -1.49 -17.20
CA ALA A 69 1.97 -2.87 -16.82
C ALA A 69 0.81 -3.55 -16.10
N ALA A 70 0.09 -2.82 -15.24
CA ALA A 70 -1.11 -3.29 -14.55
C ALA A 70 -2.33 -3.38 -15.48
N GLY A 71 -2.28 -2.75 -16.66
CA GLY A 71 -3.40 -2.68 -17.60
C GLY A 71 -4.55 -1.81 -17.11
N LEU A 72 -4.28 -0.78 -16.30
CA LEU A 72 -5.29 0.16 -15.82
C LEU A 72 -5.69 1.11 -16.96
N THR A 73 -6.90 0.93 -17.50
CA THR A 73 -7.37 1.69 -18.68
C THR A 73 -7.91 3.08 -18.35
N ASP A 74 -8.35 3.30 -17.11
CA ASP A 74 -8.88 4.58 -16.65
C ASP A 74 -8.13 5.03 -15.38
N PRO A 75 -7.11 5.90 -15.52
CA PRO A 75 -6.37 6.40 -14.37
C PRO A 75 -7.20 7.24 -13.39
N THR A 76 -8.40 7.69 -13.78
CA THR A 76 -9.27 8.42 -12.85
C THR A 76 -9.74 7.56 -11.68
N GLU A 77 -9.64 6.22 -11.80
CA GLU A 77 -9.86 5.28 -10.71
C GLU A 77 -8.86 5.43 -9.54
N LEU A 78 -7.74 6.14 -9.74
CA LEU A 78 -6.77 6.43 -8.69
C LEU A 78 -7.17 7.63 -7.82
N ILE A 79 -8.13 8.46 -8.27
CA ILE A 79 -8.66 9.58 -7.49
C ILE A 79 -9.49 9.02 -6.33
N GLY A 80 -9.15 9.39 -5.10
CA GLY A 80 -9.87 8.91 -3.93
C GLY A 80 -9.01 8.90 -2.67
N ASN A 81 -9.53 8.23 -1.65
CA ASN A 81 -8.85 8.01 -0.37
C ASN A 81 -8.77 6.49 -0.15
N TRP A 82 -7.56 5.98 0.02
CA TRP A 82 -7.26 4.55 -0.01
C TRP A 82 -6.44 4.16 1.21
N LEU A 83 -6.85 3.07 1.88
CA LEU A 83 -6.03 2.36 2.86
C LEU A 83 -5.61 1.04 2.24
N LEU A 84 -4.30 0.81 2.19
CA LEU A 84 -3.70 -0.42 1.70
C LEU A 84 -3.11 -1.18 2.86
N CYS A 85 -3.34 -2.50 2.91
CA CYS A 85 -2.68 -3.41 3.83
C CYS A 85 -2.07 -4.58 3.04
N GLU A 86 -0.78 -4.79 3.23
CA GLU A 86 -0.03 -5.95 2.76
C GLU A 86 0.14 -6.93 3.93
N LEU A 87 -0.38 -8.14 3.73
CA LEU A 87 -0.33 -9.22 4.71
C LEU A 87 0.84 -10.18 4.40
N ASP A 88 1.24 -10.98 5.38
CA ASP A 88 2.27 -12.03 5.24
C ASP A 88 1.93 -13.11 4.18
N THR A 89 0.67 -13.18 3.76
CA THR A 89 0.19 -14.06 2.68
C THR A 89 0.42 -13.53 1.27
N ALA A 90 1.09 -12.37 1.12
CA ALA A 90 1.20 -11.62 -0.14
C ALA A 90 -0.16 -11.15 -0.71
N ASP A 91 -1.20 -11.11 0.14
CA ASP A 91 -2.48 -10.50 -0.22
C ASP A 91 -2.42 -8.99 0.02
N ILE A 92 -2.87 -8.23 -0.99
CA ILE A 92 -3.01 -6.77 -0.89
C ILE A 92 -4.49 -6.42 -0.72
N VAL A 93 -4.83 -5.92 0.46
CA VAL A 93 -6.17 -5.44 0.78
C VAL A 93 -6.24 -3.94 0.56
N VAL A 94 -7.13 -3.50 -0.32
CA VAL A 94 -7.38 -2.07 -0.58
C VAL A 94 -8.80 -1.70 -0.15
N MET A 95 -8.91 -0.70 0.70
CA MET A 95 -10.17 -0.14 1.18
C MET A 95 -10.33 1.30 0.72
N GLU A 96 -11.51 1.62 0.19
CA GLU A 96 -11.88 2.95 -0.28
C GLU A 96 -12.65 3.72 0.79
N TYR A 97 -12.30 5.00 0.95
CA TYR A 97 -12.94 5.89 1.91
C TYR A 97 -13.58 7.09 1.20
N HIS A 98 -14.80 7.42 1.63
CA HIS A 98 -15.51 8.59 1.11
C HIS A 98 -14.85 9.93 1.50
N SER A 99 -14.02 9.94 2.55
CA SER A 99 -13.35 11.14 3.04
C SER A 99 -12.00 10.84 3.66
N GLU A 100 -11.07 11.79 3.55
CA GLU A 100 -9.74 11.71 4.18
C GLU A 100 -9.84 11.51 5.69
N ARG A 101 -10.83 12.13 6.36
CA ARG A 101 -11.02 11.96 7.81
C ARG A 101 -11.25 10.50 8.19
N GLY A 102 -12.13 9.79 7.47
CA GLY A 102 -12.40 8.37 7.74
C GLY A 102 -11.18 7.48 7.48
N LEU A 103 -10.42 7.79 6.42
CA LEU A 103 -9.14 7.13 6.13
C LEU A 103 -8.14 7.33 7.28
N LEU A 104 -8.01 8.56 7.78
CA LEU A 104 -7.08 8.89 8.86
C LEU A 104 -7.47 8.18 10.16
N GLU A 105 -8.76 8.14 10.50
CA GLU A 105 -9.27 7.43 11.68
C GLU A 105 -8.86 5.94 11.67
N ASP A 106 -9.06 5.24 10.54
CA ASP A 106 -8.70 3.83 10.46
C ASP A 106 -7.19 3.59 10.33
N PHE A 107 -6.45 4.49 9.70
CA PHE A 107 -4.99 4.46 9.70
C PHE A 107 -4.40 4.62 11.11
N GLU A 108 -4.96 5.52 11.92
CA GLU A 108 -4.56 5.73 13.32
C GLU A 108 -4.91 4.52 14.20
N ASN A 109 -6.04 3.87 13.93
CA ASN A 109 -6.43 2.62 14.60
C ASN A 109 -5.40 1.50 14.32
N LEU A 110 -5.01 1.29 13.05
CA LEU A 110 -3.96 0.33 12.69
C LEU A 110 -2.61 0.68 13.30
N THR A 111 -2.25 1.96 13.31
CA THR A 111 -1.03 2.44 13.95
C THR A 111 -0.99 2.16 15.46
N THR A 112 -2.13 2.32 16.13
CA THR A 112 -2.25 2.03 17.56
C THR A 112 -2.12 0.53 17.82
N ALA A 113 -2.84 -0.30 17.06
CA ALA A 113 -2.75 -1.76 17.15
C ALA A 113 -1.32 -2.28 16.89
N TYR A 114 -0.63 -1.70 15.90
CA TYR A 114 0.76 -2.02 15.62
C TYR A 114 1.69 -1.68 16.78
N LYS A 115 1.54 -0.50 17.39
CA LYS A 115 2.35 -0.08 18.55
C LYS A 115 2.15 -1.00 19.74
N SER A 116 0.91 -1.40 20.04
CA SER A 116 0.63 -2.38 21.10
C SER A 116 1.28 -3.73 20.81
N TRP A 117 1.25 -4.19 19.56
CA TRP A 117 1.96 -5.41 19.18
C TRP A 117 3.48 -5.31 19.39
N LEU A 118 4.10 -4.18 19.02
CA LEU A 118 5.53 -3.96 19.27
C LEU A 118 5.86 -3.99 20.78
N GLU A 119 5.02 -3.39 21.61
CA GLU A 119 5.17 -3.41 23.07
C GLU A 119 5.12 -4.86 23.60
N ASP A 120 4.14 -5.66 23.17
CA ASP A 120 4.01 -7.07 23.55
C ASP A 120 5.24 -7.91 23.15
N GLN A 121 5.82 -7.66 21.96
CA GLN A 121 7.05 -8.36 21.52
C GLN A 121 8.26 -8.01 22.38
N THR A 122 8.31 -6.80 22.95
CA THR A 122 9.44 -6.37 23.78
C THR A 122 9.37 -6.93 25.20
N GLU A 123 8.18 -7.15 25.76
CA GLU A 123 8.02 -7.70 27.12
C GLU A 123 8.31 -9.21 27.20
N THR A 124 8.26 -9.94 26.08
CA THR A 124 8.54 -11.39 26.05
C THR A 124 10.03 -11.75 25.89
N GLY A 125 10.92 -10.74 25.79
CA GLY A 125 12.36 -10.93 25.58
C GLY A 125 13.24 -11.00 26.83
N ASP A 126 12.67 -10.92 28.04
CA ASP A 126 13.41 -10.75 29.31
C ASP A 126 13.28 -11.95 30.31
N GLU A 127 12.99 -13.17 29.84
CA GLU A 127 13.03 -14.41 30.68
C GLU A 127 14.23 -15.34 30.42
#